data_AF-A0A653BQI7-F1
#
_entry.id   AF-A0A653BQI7-F1
#
_cell.length_a   1.000
_cell.length_b   1.000
_cell.length_c   1.000
_cell.angle_alpha   90.00
_cell.angle_beta   90.00
_cell.angle_gamma   90.00
#
_symmetry.space_group_name_H-M   'P 1'
#
loop_
_entity.id
_entity.type
_entity.pdbx_description
1 polymer ?
#
loop_
_entity_poly.entity_id
_entity_poly.type
_entity_poly.pdbx_seq_one_letter_code
_entity_poly.pdbx_strand_id
1 'polypeptide(L)'
;KFKHLPARFRTILDTVQKHLRALDVLGLPTSHWDTLIIHLVVSKLDDFTRREWEARIGDGELPTYEQLRLFLHQRCRMLESFDSDNCHKNRVRNFSSHKSKSFVCTSNTQCFICKKA
;
A
#
# COMPACT_ATOMS: atom_id res chain seq x y z
N LYS A 1 8.35 -10.21 -11.25
CA LYS A 1 8.01 -8.79 -11.53
C LYS A 1 6.57 -8.57 -11.07
N PHE A 2 6.38 -8.08 -9.84
CA PHE A 2 5.05 -7.78 -9.29
C PHE A 2 4.46 -6.60 -10.07
N LYS A 3 3.44 -6.85 -10.90
CA LYS A 3 2.83 -5.85 -11.80
C LYS A 3 1.67 -5.07 -11.14
N HIS A 4 1.57 -5.08 -9.81
CA HIS A 4 0.41 -4.52 -9.10
C HIS A 4 0.88 -3.33 -8.26
N LEU A 5 0.74 -2.14 -8.84
CA LEU A 5 1.15 -0.90 -8.20
C LEU A 5 0.16 -0.57 -7.07
N PRO A 6 0.61 -0.35 -5.82
CA PRO A 6 -0.23 0.05 -4.69
C PRO A 6 -1.14 1.24 -5.01
N ALA A 7 -0.64 2.16 -5.84
CA ALA A 7 -1.36 3.33 -6.30
C ALA A 7 -2.67 2.98 -7.03
N ARG A 8 -2.71 1.89 -7.82
CA ARG A 8 -3.91 1.53 -8.60
C ARG A 8 -5.09 1.15 -7.71
N PHE A 9 -4.85 0.40 -6.64
CA PHE A 9 -5.93 0.02 -5.71
C PHE A 9 -6.50 1.24 -4.98
N ARG A 10 -5.63 2.18 -4.58
CA ARG A 10 -6.08 3.46 -4.00
C ARG A 10 -6.94 4.24 -4.98
N THR A 11 -6.50 4.38 -6.22
CA THR A 11 -7.27 5.09 -7.24
C THR A 11 -8.65 4.47 -7.45
N ILE A 12 -8.74 3.13 -7.47
CA ILE A 12 -10.03 2.43 -7.59
C ILE A 12 -10.94 2.75 -6.39
N LEU A 13 -10.42 2.63 -5.17
CA LEU A 13 -11.17 2.92 -3.95
C LEU A 13 -11.65 4.37 -3.90
N ASP A 14 -10.76 5.32 -4.18
CA ASP A 14 -11.07 6.75 -4.19
C ASP A 14 -12.14 7.08 -5.23
N THR A 15 -12.06 6.46 -6.41
CA THR A 15 -13.03 6.66 -7.51
C THR A 15 -14.41 6.14 -7.12
N VAL A 16 -14.48 4.92 -6.60
CA VAL A 16 -15.74 4.34 -6.09
C VAL A 16 -16.34 5.24 -5.02
N GLN A 17 -15.54 5.68 -4.05
CA GLN A 17 -16.03 6.51 -2.95
C GLN A 17 -16.50 7.89 -3.42
N LYS A 18 -15.85 8.49 -4.43
CA LYS A 18 -16.33 9.71 -5.09
C LYS A 18 -17.67 9.50 -5.78
N HIS A 19 -17.85 8.38 -6.48
CA HIS A 19 -19.12 8.05 -7.12
C HIS A 19 -20.24 7.81 -6.11
N LEU A 20 -19.98 7.06 -5.04
CA LEU A 20 -20.99 6.84 -3.98
C LEU A 20 -21.42 8.17 -3.35
N ARG A 21 -20.48 9.07 -3.05
CA ARG A 21 -20.79 10.42 -2.56
C ARG A 21 -21.62 11.22 -3.56
N ALA A 22 -21.28 11.16 -4.86
CA ALA A 22 -22.04 11.88 -5.88
C ALA A 22 -23.48 11.36 -6.00
N LEU A 23 -23.67 10.04 -5.90
CA LEU A 23 -24.99 9.40 -5.95
C LEU A 23 -25.83 9.73 -4.70
N ASP A 24 -25.20 9.75 -3.53
CA ASP A 24 -25.83 10.17 -2.27
C ASP A 24 -26.31 11.63 -2.35
N VAL A 25 -25.50 12.53 -2.90
CA VAL A 25 -25.89 13.93 -3.17
C VAL A 25 -27.06 14.04 -4.14
N LEU A 26 -27.21 13.09 -5.07
CA LEU A 26 -28.34 13.00 -5.98
C LEU A 26 -29.59 12.38 -5.35
N GLY A 27 -29.54 12.01 -4.07
CA GLY A 27 -30.65 11.39 -3.34
C GLY A 27 -30.88 9.91 -3.67
N LEU A 28 -29.89 9.23 -4.24
CA LEU A 28 -29.99 7.80 -4.56
C LEU A 28 -29.61 6.94 -3.35
N PRO A 29 -30.37 5.85 -3.07
CA PRO A 29 -30.11 5.01 -1.91
C PRO A 29 -28.91 4.09 -2.13
N THR A 30 -27.71 4.53 -1.73
CA THR A 30 -26.47 3.73 -1.86
C THR A 30 -26.16 2.83 -0.67
N SER A 31 -26.97 2.85 0.39
CA SER A 31 -26.72 2.15 1.66
C SER A 31 -26.59 0.63 1.55
N HIS A 32 -27.19 0.03 0.52
CA HIS A 32 -27.23 -1.44 0.34
C HIS A 32 -26.44 -1.92 -0.88
N TRP A 33 -25.55 -1.08 -1.42
CA TRP A 33 -24.82 -1.40 -2.65
C TRP A 33 -23.53 -2.18 -2.41
N ASP A 34 -23.23 -2.59 -1.17
CA ASP A 34 -22.00 -3.30 -0.80
C ASP A 34 -21.69 -4.45 -1.77
N THR A 35 -22.62 -5.38 -1.97
CA THR A 35 -22.44 -6.54 -2.85
C THR A 35 -22.09 -6.14 -4.29
N LEU A 36 -22.78 -5.12 -4.83
CA LEU A 36 -22.56 -4.63 -6.18
C LEU A 36 -21.19 -3.97 -6.32
N ILE A 37 -20.84 -3.11 -5.35
CA ILE A 37 -19.56 -2.40 -5.32
C ILE A 37 -18.41 -3.39 -5.16
N ILE A 38 -18.55 -4.37 -4.28
CA ILE A 38 -17.56 -5.41 -4.06
C ILE A 38 -17.34 -6.20 -5.35
N HIS A 39 -18.40 -6.66 -6.00
CA HIS A 39 -18.27 -7.37 -7.27
C HIS A 39 -17.55 -6.51 -8.33
N LEU A 40 -17.94 -5.24 -8.46
CA LEU A 40 -17.32 -4.30 -9.39
C LEU A 40 -15.83 -4.11 -9.09
N VAL A 41 -15.46 -3.87 -7.83
CA VAL A 41 -14.06 -3.64 -7.43
C VAL A 41 -13.23 -4.91 -7.57
N VAL A 42 -13.74 -6.06 -7.10
CA VAL A 42 -13.05 -7.36 -7.18
C VAL A 42 -12.79 -7.76 -8.63
N SER A 43 -13.71 -7.44 -9.56
CA SER A 43 -13.49 -7.65 -11.00
C SER A 43 -12.31 -6.86 -11.58
N LYS A 44 -11.88 -5.78 -10.92
CA LYS A 44 -10.73 -4.95 -11.32
C LYS A 44 -9.42 -5.34 -10.65
N LEU A 45 -9.46 -6.26 -9.68
CA LEU A 45 -8.28 -6.79 -9.01
C LEU A 45 -7.59 -7.83 -9.88
N ASP A 46 -6.28 -7.96 -9.71
CA ASP A 46 -5.52 -9.07 -10.28
C ASP A 46 -5.89 -10.40 -9.62
N ASP A 47 -5.67 -11.49 -10.35
CA ASP A 47 -6.07 -12.84 -9.93
C ASP A 47 -5.48 -13.24 -8.57
N PHE A 48 -4.24 -12.82 -8.29
CA PHE A 48 -3.60 -13.12 -7.01
C PHE A 48 -4.30 -12.39 -5.86
N THR A 49 -4.46 -11.07 -5.96
CA THR A 49 -5.12 -10.27 -4.92
C THR A 49 -6.60 -10.65 -4.76
N ARG A 50 -7.28 -11.04 -5.84
CA ARG A 50 -8.66 -11.54 -5.79
C ARG A 50 -8.77 -12.85 -5.00
N ARG A 51 -7.89 -13.81 -5.25
CA ARG A 51 -7.85 -15.08 -4.49
C ARG A 51 -7.55 -14.85 -3.01
N GLU A 52 -6.63 -13.93 -2.69
CA GLU A 52 -6.36 -13.56 -1.29
C GLU A 52 -7.58 -12.94 -0.61
N TRP A 53 -8.35 -12.12 -1.34
CA TRP A 53 -9.60 -11.56 -0.84
C TRP A 53 -10.64 -12.64 -0.56
N GLU A 54 -10.88 -13.53 -1.52
CA GLU A 54 -11.82 -14.65 -1.40
C GLU A 54 -11.45 -15.54 -0.20
N ALA A 55 -10.17 -15.88 -0.05
CA ALA A 55 -9.68 -16.66 1.07
C ALA A 55 -9.85 -15.96 2.44
N ARG A 56 -9.86 -14.62 2.47
CA ARG A 56 -9.99 -13.84 3.72
C ARG A 56 -11.43 -13.77 4.22
N ILE A 57 -12.42 -13.71 3.32
CA ILE A 57 -13.83 -13.61 3.69
C ILE A 57 -14.41 -14.96 4.11
N GLY A 58 -13.88 -16.06 3.57
CA GLY A 58 -14.38 -17.40 3.85
C GLY A 58 -15.75 -17.66 3.23
N ASP A 59 -16.31 -18.84 3.48
CA ASP A 59 -17.57 -19.27 2.92
C ASP A 59 -18.74 -18.93 3.86
N GLY A 60 -19.69 -18.11 3.41
CA GLY A 60 -21.03 -18.05 3.99
C GLY A 60 -21.57 -16.68 4.41
N GLU A 61 -20.73 -15.64 4.49
CA GLU A 61 -21.18 -14.29 4.87
C GLU A 61 -20.98 -13.28 3.73
N LEU A 62 -21.96 -12.40 3.54
CA LEU A 62 -21.85 -11.30 2.59
C LEU A 62 -20.88 -10.26 3.14
N PRO A 63 -19.73 -10.02 2.48
CA PRO A 63 -18.80 -9.01 2.94
C PRO A 63 -19.37 -7.61 2.77
N THR A 64 -18.90 -6.69 3.61
CA THR A 64 -19.18 -5.26 3.50
C THR A 64 -18.12 -4.58 2.62
N TYR A 65 -18.48 -3.46 1.99
CA TYR A 65 -17.51 -2.69 1.20
C TYR A 65 -16.35 -2.20 2.07
N GLU A 66 -16.61 -1.89 3.34
CA GLU A 66 -15.58 -1.47 4.29
C GLU A 66 -14.51 -2.55 4.54
N GLN A 67 -14.91 -3.82 4.65
CA GLN A 67 -13.96 -4.93 4.76
C GLN A 67 -13.05 -5.02 3.53
N LEU A 68 -13.61 -4.85 2.33
CA LEU A 68 -12.82 -4.84 1.09
C LEU A 68 -11.85 -3.65 1.06
N ARG A 69 -12.30 -2.47 1.48
CA ARG A 69 -11.49 -1.26 1.57
C ARG A 69 -10.30 -1.46 2.52
N LEU A 70 -10.53 -2.01 3.70
CA LEU A 70 -9.48 -2.31 4.68
C LEU A 70 -8.47 -3.33 4.13
N PHE A 71 -8.95 -4.40 3.50
CA PHE A 71 -8.08 -5.39 2.86
C PHE A 71 -7.17 -4.76 1.81
N LEU A 72 -7.72 -3.96 0.90
CA LEU A 72 -6.95 -3.31 -0.17
C LEU A 72 -5.96 -2.27 0.39
N HIS A 73 -6.32 -1.52 1.42
CA HIS A 73 -5.38 -0.61 2.09
C HIS A 73 -4.21 -1.36 2.72
N GLN A 74 -4.47 -2.49 3.39
CA GLN A 74 -3.41 -3.33 3.97
C GLN A 74 -2.50 -3.89 2.87
N ARG A 75 -3.07 -4.37 1.77
CA ARG A 75 -2.35 -4.83 0.58
C ARG A 75 -1.42 -3.74 0.03
N CYS A 76 -1.91 -2.52 -0.13
CA CYS A 76 -1.08 -1.37 -0.56
C CYS A 76 0.11 -1.14 0.38
N ARG A 77 -0.13 -1.09 1.70
CA ARG A 77 0.92 -0.84 2.69
C ARG A 77 2.01 -1.92 2.66
N MET A 78 1.61 -3.19 2.55
CA MET A 78 2.57 -4.30 2.47
C MET A 78 3.45 -4.18 1.22
N LEU A 79 2.83 -3.92 0.06
CA LEU A 79 3.56 -3.75 -1.18
C LEU A 79 4.55 -2.57 -1.14
N GLU A 80 4.19 -1.47 -0.48
CA GLU A 80 5.10 -0.33 -0.28
C GLU A 80 6.28 -0.65 0.64
N SER A 81 6.06 -1.43 1.71
CA SER A 81 7.17 -1.84 2.59
C SER A 81 8.23 -2.68 1.86
N PHE A 82 7.82 -3.55 0.93
CA PHE A 82 8.75 -4.35 0.13
C PHE A 82 9.59 -3.49 -0.83
N ASP A 83 9.04 -2.39 -1.33
CA ASP A 83 9.78 -1.45 -2.18
C ASP A 83 10.83 -0.66 -1.37
N SER A 84 10.54 -0.32 -0.10
CA SER A 84 11.49 0.36 0.78
C SER A 84 12.65 -0.52 1.29
N ASP A 85 12.44 -1.82 1.45
CA ASP A 85 13.47 -2.75 1.91
C ASP A 85 14.50 -3.11 0.83
N ASN A 86 14.13 -2.98 -0.45
CA ASN A 86 15.06 -3.17 -1.57
C ASN A 86 16.11 -2.05 -1.70
N CYS A 87 15.90 -0.90 -1.03
CA CYS A 87 16.89 0.18 -0.95
C CYS A 87 18.04 -0.13 0.03
N HIS A 88 17.82 -0.96 1.05
CA HIS A 88 18.77 -1.12 2.16
C HIS A 88 19.74 -2.30 2.02
N LYS A 89 19.59 -3.17 1.00
CA LYS A 89 20.39 -4.40 0.88
C LYS A 89 21.67 -4.29 0.02
N ASN A 90 22.02 -3.11 -0.49
CA ASN A 90 23.21 -2.96 -1.35
C ASN A 90 24.43 -2.28 -0.68
N ARG A 91 24.66 -2.55 0.62
CA ARG A 91 25.88 -2.08 1.32
C ARG A 91 26.60 -3.19 2.08
N VAL A 92 26.83 -4.34 1.44
CA VAL A 92 27.93 -5.22 1.84
C VAL A 92 29.13 -4.85 0.97
N ARG A 93 29.94 -3.89 1.45
CA ARG A 93 31.27 -3.65 0.90
C ARG A 93 32.17 -4.78 1.37
N ASN A 94 32.82 -5.44 0.41
CA ASN A 94 34.00 -6.28 0.63
C ASN A 94 34.91 -5.68 1.70
N PHE A 95 35.15 -6.42 2.78
CA PHE A 95 36.22 -6.11 3.73
C PHE A 95 37.30 -7.18 3.58
N SER A 96 38.19 -6.97 2.61
CA SER A 96 39.55 -7.48 2.71
C SER A 96 40.24 -6.70 3.84
N SER A 97 40.74 -7.45 4.82
CA SER A 97 41.59 -7.02 5.94
C SER A 97 42.52 -5.86 5.58
N HIS A 98 42.46 -4.74 6.31
CA HIS A 98 43.64 -3.97 6.76
C HIS A 98 43.26 -2.92 7.82
N LYS A 99 44.19 -2.76 8.77
CA LYS A 99 44.15 -2.06 10.06
C LYS A 99 43.50 -0.67 10.03
N SER A 100 42.63 -0.42 11.02
CA SER A 100 42.04 0.88 11.33
C SER A 100 43.10 1.94 11.61
N LYS A 101 43.04 3.05 10.87
CA LYS A 101 43.59 4.35 11.30
C LYS A 101 42.48 5.38 11.12
N SER A 102 42.02 5.94 12.23
CA SER A 102 41.07 7.06 12.22
C SER A 102 41.80 8.33 11.81
N PHE A 103 41.23 9.05 10.84
CA PHE A 103 41.57 10.43 10.57
C PHE A 103 40.32 11.26 10.82
N VAL A 104 40.34 12.05 11.88
CA VAL A 104 39.31 13.07 12.13
C VAL A 104 39.53 14.17 11.09
N CYS A 105 38.53 14.43 10.25
CA CYS A 105 38.50 15.58 9.37
C CYS A 105 37.49 16.59 9.92
N THR A 106 37.99 17.70 10.45
CA THR A 106 37.19 18.89 10.75
C THR A 106 36.89 19.61 9.44
N SER A 107 35.77 19.26 8.81
CA SER A 107 35.18 20.08 7.75
C SER A 107 33.74 20.39 8.11
N ASN A 108 33.41 21.68 8.09
CA ASN A 108 32.17 22.29 8.55
C ASN A 108 30.96 21.91 7.67
N THR A 109 30.52 20.66 7.73
CA THR A 109 29.30 20.18 7.07
C THR A 109 28.15 20.19 8.07
N GLN A 110 27.30 21.23 7.98
CA GLN A 110 26.08 21.31 8.80
C GLN A 110 25.08 20.22 8.39
N CYS A 111 24.83 19.29 9.30
CA CYS A 111 23.76 18.30 9.19
C CYS A 111 22.39 18.99 9.31
N PHE A 112 21.53 18.80 8.30
CA PHE A 112 20.18 19.36 8.28
C PHE A 112 19.23 18.78 9.34
N ILE A 113 19.58 17.62 9.93
CA ILE A 113 18.77 16.95 10.96
C ILE A 113 19.20 17.40 12.38
N CYS A 114 20.44 17.83 12.57
CA CYS A 114 20.97 18.23 13.87
C CYS A 114 20.72 19.71 14.24
N LYS A 115 19.93 20.46 13.46
CA LYS A 115 19.59 21.87 13.76
C LYS A 115 18.32 22.07 14.58
N LYS A 116 17.66 21.01 15.04
CA LYS A 116 16.53 21.12 15.97
C LYS A 116 16.58 20.01 17.01
N ALA A 117 17.30 20.29 18.09
CA ALA A 117 17.06 19.81 19.44
C ALA A 117 17.74 20.78 20.39
#